data_AF-A0A2X3I285-F1
#
_entry.id   AF-A0A2X3I285-F1
#
_cell.length_a   1.000
_cell.length_b   1.000
_cell.length_c   1.000
_cell.angle_alpha   90.00
_cell.angle_beta   90.00
_cell.angle_gamma   90.00
#
_symmetry.space_group_name_H-M   'P 1'
#
loop_
_entity.id
_entity.type
_entity.pdbx_description
1 polymer ?
#
loop_
_entity_poly.entity_id
_entity_poly.type
_entity_poly.pdbx_seq_one_letter_code
_entity_poly.pdbx_strand_id
1 'polypeptide(L)'
;MRDLSSHTPLHDLAKTHPLRLRLATLDIRDEAQLAALQATLPPASLDMLFVNAGTTNRDPSQTIGDVPTEEFYQVMLTNALAPMRVIERLQQAVKPQGSARA
;
A
#
# COMPACT_ATOMS: atom_id res chain seq x y z
N MET A 1 3.47 -10.55 9.80
CA MET A 1 3.30 -9.10 9.53
C MET A 1 4.69 -8.49 9.55
N ARG A 2 5.09 -7.70 8.55
CA ARG A 2 6.42 -7.04 8.58
C ARG A 2 6.40 -5.96 9.65
N ASP A 3 7.52 -5.80 10.35
CA ASP A 3 7.76 -4.65 11.20
C ASP A 3 7.97 -3.42 10.32
N LEU A 4 7.03 -2.48 10.38
CA LEU A 4 7.06 -1.26 9.60
C LEU A 4 8.17 -0.29 10.04
N SER A 5 8.77 -0.51 11.21
CA SER A 5 9.91 0.27 11.73
C SER A 5 11.27 -0.29 11.31
N SER A 6 11.29 -1.47 10.68
CA SER A 6 12.54 -2.10 10.24
C SER A 6 13.16 -1.37 9.04
N HIS A 7 14.49 -1.28 9.04
CA HIS A 7 15.25 -0.68 7.94
C HIS A 7 15.11 -1.55 6.67
N THR A 8 14.94 -0.91 5.52
CA THR A 8 14.70 -1.58 4.21
C THR A 8 15.56 -0.95 3.12
N PRO A 9 15.72 -1.60 1.94
CA PRO A 9 16.44 -1.01 0.82
C PRO A 9 15.90 0.37 0.38
N LEU A 10 14.61 0.63 0.61
CA LEU A 10 14.02 1.94 0.31
C LEU A 10 14.56 3.05 1.24
N HIS A 11 14.92 2.71 2.47
CA HIS A 11 15.57 3.63 3.39
C HIS A 11 16.98 4.01 2.93
N ASP A 12 17.74 3.06 2.36
CA ASP A 12 19.05 3.37 1.78
C ASP A 12 18.92 4.20 0.50
N LEU A 13 17.90 3.93 -0.32
CA LEU A 13 17.60 4.78 -1.47
C LEU A 13 17.23 6.21 -1.04
N ALA A 14 16.50 6.39 0.06
CA ALA A 14 16.17 7.72 0.57
C ALA A 14 17.41 8.50 1.02
N LYS A 15 18.40 7.84 1.63
CA LYS A 15 19.69 8.47 1.98
C LYS A 15 20.45 8.98 0.76
N THR A 16 20.37 8.28 -0.36
CA THR A 16 21.02 8.70 -1.63
C THR A 16 20.24 9.78 -2.38
N HIS A 17 18.95 9.94 -2.11
CA HIS A 17 18.05 10.88 -2.80
C HIS A 17 17.20 11.74 -1.85
N PRO A 18 17.79 12.46 -0.88
CA PRO A 18 17.06 13.08 0.24
C PRO A 18 16.09 14.19 -0.18
N LEU A 19 16.29 14.81 -1.34
CA LEU A 19 15.41 15.87 -1.88
C LEU A 19 14.37 15.34 -2.87
N ARG A 20 14.44 14.07 -3.25
CA ARG A 20 13.59 13.47 -4.30
C ARG A 20 12.75 12.30 -3.82
N LEU A 21 13.07 11.73 -2.66
CA LEU A 21 12.35 10.61 -2.07
C LEU A 21 11.96 10.93 -0.63
N ARG A 22 10.65 10.98 -0.37
CA ARG A 22 10.07 11.06 0.97
C ARG A 22 9.45 9.72 1.32
N LEU A 23 9.76 9.22 2.51
CA LEU A 23 9.17 7.99 3.03
C LEU A 23 7.96 8.32 3.91
N ALA A 24 6.97 7.43 3.85
CA ALA A 24 5.84 7.39 4.77
C ALA A 24 5.58 5.92 5.14
N THR A 25 5.02 5.71 6.32
CA THR A 25 4.66 4.38 6.81
C THR A 25 3.17 4.14 6.60
N LEU A 26 2.82 2.97 6.05
CA LEU A 26 1.44 2.55 5.82
C LEU A 26 1.33 1.03 5.79
N ASP A 27 0.51 0.44 6.68
CA ASP A 27 -0.20 -0.81 6.39
C ASP A 27 -1.50 -0.47 5.66
N ILE A 28 -1.65 -0.96 4.43
CA ILE A 28 -2.83 -0.65 3.59
C ILE A 28 -4.15 -1.20 4.17
N ARG A 29 -4.08 -2.12 5.13
CA ARG A 29 -5.26 -2.66 5.84
C ARG A 29 -5.64 -1.83 7.06
N ASP A 30 -4.77 -0.93 7.52
CA ASP A 30 -4.99 -0.08 8.69
C ASP A 30 -5.61 1.26 8.26
N GLU A 31 -6.89 1.43 8.59
CA GLU A 31 -7.63 2.63 8.23
C GLU A 31 -7.13 3.90 8.92
N ALA A 32 -6.61 3.79 10.14
CA ALA A 32 -6.09 4.93 10.87
C ALA A 32 -4.78 5.43 10.26
N GLN A 33 -3.89 4.51 9.86
CA GLN A 33 -2.68 4.87 9.13
C GLN A 33 -2.99 5.49 7.76
N LEU A 34 -4.01 4.96 7.06
CA LEU A 34 -4.43 5.52 5.78
C LEU A 34 -4.99 6.94 5.93
N ALA A 35 -5.82 7.20 6.96
CA ALA A 35 -6.32 8.53 7.26
C ALA A 35 -5.19 9.50 7.65
N ALA A 36 -4.22 9.03 8.46
CA ALA A 36 -3.05 9.81 8.82
C ALA A 36 -2.22 10.19 7.58
N LEU A 37 -1.99 9.25 6.65
CA LEU A 37 -1.29 9.54 5.41
C LEU A 37 -2.07 10.54 4.54
N GLN A 38 -3.38 10.36 4.39
CA GLN A 38 -4.25 11.26 3.63
C GLN A 38 -4.13 12.71 4.12
N ALA A 39 -4.08 12.94 5.43
CA ALA A 39 -3.93 14.27 6.01
C ALA A 39 -2.58 14.95 5.69
N THR A 40 -1.55 14.17 5.34
CA THR A 40 -0.23 14.71 4.93
C THR A 40 -0.13 15.05 3.44
N LEU A 41 -1.10 14.62 2.62
CA LEU A 41 -1.06 14.76 1.17
C LEU A 41 -1.95 15.92 0.72
N PRO A 42 -1.37 17.00 0.14
CA PRO A 42 -2.16 18.08 -0.43
C PRO A 42 -3.02 17.59 -1.60
N PRO A 43 -4.20 18.18 -1.81
CA PRO A 43 -5.01 17.90 -2.99
C PRO A 43 -4.26 18.13 -4.29
N ALA A 44 -4.50 17.28 -5.30
CA ALA A 44 -3.91 17.36 -6.64
C ALA A 44 -2.37 17.51 -6.66
N SER A 45 -1.66 16.88 -5.73
CA SER A 45 -0.19 16.92 -5.62
C SER A 45 0.52 15.77 -6.33
N LEU A 46 -0.19 14.69 -6.67
CA LEU A 46 0.37 13.48 -7.29
C LEU A 46 -0.03 13.37 -8.76
N ASP A 47 0.95 13.17 -9.64
CA ASP A 47 0.70 12.79 -11.03
C ASP A 47 0.25 11.32 -11.14
N MET A 48 0.67 10.47 -10.21
CA MET A 48 0.33 9.05 -10.17
C MET A 48 0.24 8.53 -8.74
N LEU A 49 -0.78 7.71 -8.48
CA LEU A 49 -0.90 6.86 -7.31
C LEU A 49 -0.77 5.38 -7.76
N PHE A 50 0.21 4.67 -7.21
CA PHE A 50 0.47 3.26 -7.52
C PHE A 50 0.48 2.42 -6.25
N VAL A 51 -0.50 1.53 -6.10
CA VAL A 51 -0.63 0.65 -4.93
C VAL A 51 0.04 -0.69 -5.21
N ASN A 52 1.33 -0.78 -4.90
CA ASN A 52 2.12 -2.00 -5.15
C ASN A 52 1.91 -3.10 -4.08
N ALA A 53 1.33 -2.77 -2.92
CA ALA A 53 1.28 -3.69 -1.79
C ALA A 53 0.36 -4.89 -2.09
N GLY A 54 0.92 -6.09 -1.96
CA GLY A 54 0.22 -7.36 -2.11
C GLY A 54 1.00 -8.48 -1.43
N THR A 55 0.32 -9.56 -1.11
CA THR A 55 0.88 -10.77 -0.48
C THR A 55 0.37 -12.03 -1.18
N THR A 56 0.96 -13.17 -0.87
CA THR A 56 0.44 -14.49 -1.23
C THR A 56 0.21 -15.31 0.05
N ASN A 57 -0.39 -16.49 -0.10
CA ASN A 57 -0.50 -17.50 0.96
C ASN A 57 0.89 -17.89 1.47
N ARG A 58 0.98 -18.39 2.71
CA ARG A 58 2.24 -18.82 3.33
C ARG A 58 2.90 -19.95 2.57
N ASP A 59 2.09 -20.85 2.00
CA ASP A 59 2.51 -21.87 1.04
C ASP A 59 1.97 -21.51 -0.35
N PRO A 60 2.81 -20.96 -1.24
CA PRO A 60 2.40 -20.63 -2.61
C PRO A 60 2.10 -21.87 -3.47
N SER A 61 2.50 -23.08 -3.03
CA SER A 61 2.28 -24.34 -3.75
C SER A 61 0.95 -25.01 -3.37
N GLN A 62 0.28 -24.51 -2.34
CA GLN A 62 -0.99 -25.04 -1.87
C GLN A 62 -2.08 -24.86 -2.92
N THR A 63 -2.87 -25.92 -3.17
CA THR A 63 -3.99 -25.83 -4.10
C THR A 63 -5.14 -25.06 -3.46
N ILE A 64 -5.98 -24.41 -4.28
CA ILE A 64 -7.10 -23.61 -3.77
C ILE A 64 -8.09 -24.43 -2.91
N GLY A 65 -8.16 -25.74 -3.09
CA GLY A 65 -9.01 -26.63 -2.28
C GLY A 65 -8.49 -26.87 -0.87
N ASP A 66 -7.20 -26.64 -0.63
CA ASP A 66 -6.52 -26.92 0.65
C ASP A 66 -6.22 -25.64 1.44
N VAL A 67 -6.42 -24.47 0.84
CA VAL A 67 -6.18 -23.18 1.49
C VAL A 67 -7.25 -22.97 2.57
N PRO A 68 -6.86 -22.75 3.84
CA PRO A 68 -7.81 -22.40 4.88
C PRO A 68 -8.59 -21.14 4.49
N THR A 69 -9.90 -21.15 4.71
CA THR A 69 -10.78 -20.01 4.36
C THR A 69 -10.28 -18.68 4.94
N GLU A 70 -9.77 -18.71 6.18
CA GLU A 70 -9.21 -17.52 6.82
C GLU A 70 -7.98 -16.98 6.08
N GLU A 71 -7.11 -17.85 5.58
CA GLU A 71 -5.93 -17.45 4.83
C GLU A 71 -6.31 -16.83 3.48
N PHE A 72 -7.29 -17.42 2.80
CA PHE A 72 -7.87 -16.83 1.59
C PHE A 72 -8.44 -15.42 1.88
N TYR A 73 -9.18 -15.24 2.97
CA TYR A 73 -9.70 -13.92 3.35
C TYR A 73 -8.60 -12.91 3.60
N GLN A 74 -7.51 -13.29 4.27
CA GLN A 74 -6.38 -12.38 4.51
C GLN A 74 -5.70 -11.94 3.21
N VAL A 75 -5.54 -12.84 2.23
CA VAL A 75 -5.00 -12.49 0.92
C VAL A 75 -5.96 -11.58 0.15
N MET A 76 -7.26 -11.91 0.10
CA MET A 76 -8.24 -11.07 -0.60
C MET A 76 -8.41 -9.70 0.06
N LEU A 77 -8.36 -9.63 1.39
CA LEU A 77 -8.35 -8.38 2.13
C LEU A 77 -7.15 -7.51 1.73
N THR A 78 -5.97 -8.11 1.62
CA THR A 78 -4.71 -7.39 1.30
C THR A 78 -4.59 -7.02 -0.18
N ASN A 79 -4.99 -7.91 -1.09
CA ASN A 79 -4.71 -7.74 -2.52
C ASN A 79 -5.87 -7.14 -3.31
N ALA A 80 -7.10 -7.19 -2.79
CA ALA A 80 -8.27 -6.68 -3.49
C ALA A 80 -8.94 -5.53 -2.73
N LEU A 81 -9.36 -5.76 -1.48
CA LEU A 81 -10.14 -4.75 -0.76
C LEU A 81 -9.28 -3.56 -0.30
N ALA A 82 -8.13 -3.81 0.32
CA ALA A 82 -7.26 -2.75 0.83
C ALA A 82 -6.76 -1.80 -0.27
N PRO A 83 -6.31 -2.26 -1.46
CA PRO A 83 -5.91 -1.36 -2.54
C PRO A 83 -7.02 -0.45 -3.03
N MET A 84 -8.26 -0.98 -3.15
CA MET A 84 -9.42 -0.17 -3.54
C MET A 84 -9.72 0.94 -2.51
N ARG A 85 -9.61 0.63 -1.21
CA ARG A 85 -9.76 1.64 -0.13
C ARG A 85 -8.69 2.71 -0.16
N VAL A 86 -7.44 2.33 -0.47
CA VAL A 86 -6.33 3.29 -0.63
C VAL A 86 -6.61 4.23 -1.79
N ILE A 87 -7.00 3.70 -2.95
CA ILE A 87 -7.35 4.52 -4.13
C ILE A 87 -8.50 5.47 -3.79
N GLU A 88 -9.59 4.96 -3.22
CA GLU A 88 -10.76 5.76 -2.86
C GLU A 88 -10.43 6.92 -1.91
N ARG A 89 -9.63 6.69 -0.87
CA ARG A 89 -9.27 7.73 0.11
C ARG A 89 -8.24 8.71 -0.43
N LEU A 90 -7.26 8.25 -1.20
CA LEU A 90 -6.15 9.09 -1.66
C LEU A 90 -6.38 9.72 -3.03
N GLN A 91 -7.47 9.42 -3.73
CA GLN A 91 -7.78 10.02 -5.05
C GLN A 91 -7.79 11.55 -5.03
N GLN A 92 -8.14 12.18 -3.89
CA GLN A 92 -8.12 13.64 -3.74
C GLN A 92 -6.72 14.24 -3.97
N ALA A 93 -5.67 13.48 -3.65
CA ALA A 93 -4.29 13.90 -3.84
C ALA A 93 -3.82 13.71 -5.29
N VAL A 94 -4.56 12.98 -6.13
CA VAL A 94 -4.22 12.76 -7.54
C VAL A 94 -4.72 13.93 -8.38
N LYS A 95 -3.90 14.41 -9.30
CA LYS A 95 -4.28 15.48 -10.23
C LYS A 95 -5.44 15.02 -11.13
N PRO A 96 -6.28 15.94 -11.65
CA PRO A 96 -7.39 15.59 -12.55
C PRO A 96 -6.97 14.77 -13.78
N GLN A 97 -5.78 15.03 -14.33
CA GLN A 97 -5.17 14.32 -15.45
C GLN A 97 -4.20 13.20 -15.02
N GLY A 98 -4.08 12.96 -13.71
CA GLY A 98 -3.25 11.91 -13.13
C GLY A 98 -3.90 10.53 -13.24
N SER A 99 -3.25 9.53 -12.66
CA SER A 99 -3.77 8.16 -12.66
C SER A 99 -3.64 7.48 -11.31
N ALA A 100 -4.58 6.58 -11.00
CA ALA A 100 -4.53 5.71 -9.84
C ALA A 100 -4.63 4.25 -10.31
N ARG A 101 -3.73 3.39 -9.81
CA ARG A 101 -3.66 1.97 -10.18
C ARG A 101 -3.26 1.11 -8.97
N ALA A 102 -3.69 -0.15 -8.99
CA ALA A 102 -3.27 -1.21 -8.09
C ALA A 102 -2.75 -2.38 -8.92
#